data_AF-A0A9P1E2Z1-F1
#
_entry.id   AF-A0A9P1E2Z1-F1
#
_cell.length_a   1.000
_cell.length_b   1.000
_cell.length_c   1.000
_cell.angle_alpha   90.00
_cell.angle_beta   90.00
_cell.angle_gamma   90.00
#
_symmetry.space_group_name_H-M   'P 1'
#
loop_
_entity.id
_entity.type
_entity.pdbx_description
1 polymer ?
#
loop_
_entity_poly.entity_id
_entity_poly.type
_entity_poly.pdbx_seq_one_letter_code
_entity_poly.pdbx_strand_id
1 'polypeptide(L)'
;MLALKRFCRSVTGLDPDPSEYAGIEFWSNPERAGWLTKQGQHIKTWRRRWFVLKQGKLLWFEDNLSASRHDGIPRGVVPVAKCLTVKGAEDVLQKPLAFELSIGNEEPMYLLADTEKEKEEWINSIGRSVVQHSKSVTDSEVVDYDSRR
;
A
#
# COMPACT_ATOMS: atom_id res chain seq x y z
N MET A 1 3.79 23.76 -17.38
CA MET A 1 4.13 23.56 -15.95
C MET A 1 4.07 22.10 -15.48
N LEU A 2 3.16 21.24 -15.97
CA LEU A 2 3.10 19.81 -15.56
C LEU A 2 4.32 18.98 -16.02
N ALA A 3 4.91 19.30 -17.18
CA ALA A 3 6.05 18.57 -17.73
C ALA A 3 7.36 18.74 -16.94
N LEU A 4 7.57 19.90 -16.29
CA LEU A 4 8.82 20.16 -15.55
C LEU A 4 8.92 19.39 -14.23
N LYS A 5 7.79 19.12 -13.56
CA LYS A 5 7.75 18.28 -12.35
C LYS A 5 7.97 16.78 -12.65
N ARG A 6 7.81 16.35 -13.90
CA ARG A 6 8.05 14.97 -14.34
C ARG A 6 9.54 14.65 -14.48
N PHE A 7 10.36 15.61 -14.90
CA PHE A 7 11.77 15.38 -15.18
C PHE A 7 12.63 15.11 -13.93
N CYS A 8 12.27 15.68 -12.77
CA CYS A 8 13.10 15.57 -11.57
C CYS A 8 12.82 14.32 -10.71
N ARG A 9 11.82 13.48 -11.05
CA ARG A 9 11.41 12.32 -10.22
C ARG A 9 11.68 10.95 -10.85
N SER A 10 11.58 10.81 -12.17
CA SER A 10 12.05 9.57 -12.82
C SER A 10 13.57 9.40 -12.68
N VAL A 11 14.30 10.52 -12.54
CA VAL A 11 15.76 10.53 -12.32
C VAL A 11 16.14 10.15 -10.88
N THR A 12 15.24 10.29 -9.91
CA THR A 12 15.53 9.95 -8.50
C THR A 12 15.13 8.54 -8.08
N GLY A 13 14.50 7.75 -8.97
CA GLY A 13 14.10 6.37 -8.67
C GLY A 13 13.06 6.23 -7.55
N LEU A 14 12.26 7.28 -7.31
CA LEU A 14 11.30 7.33 -6.19
C LEU A 14 9.89 6.87 -6.55
N ASP A 15 9.59 6.63 -7.84
CA ASP A 15 8.33 6.06 -8.27
C ASP A 15 8.51 4.52 -8.37
N PRO A 16 7.47 3.73 -8.03
CA PRO A 16 7.53 2.27 -8.05
C PRO A 16 7.76 1.73 -9.47
N ASP A 17 8.38 0.57 -9.58
CA ASP A 17 8.54 -0.13 -10.86
C ASP A 17 7.15 -0.44 -11.44
N PRO A 18 6.87 -0.06 -12.70
CA PRO A 18 5.60 -0.37 -13.36
C PRO A 18 5.16 -1.83 -13.27
N SER A 19 6.11 -2.77 -13.26
CA SER A 19 5.81 -4.21 -13.12
C SER A 19 5.13 -4.56 -11.80
N GLU A 20 5.29 -3.75 -10.74
CA GLU A 20 4.66 -4.00 -9.44
C GLU A 20 3.15 -3.75 -9.45
N TYR A 21 2.65 -2.94 -10.40
CA TYR A 21 1.25 -2.56 -10.50
C TYR A 21 0.66 -2.68 -11.93
N ALA A 22 1.43 -3.21 -12.88
CA ALA A 22 0.94 -3.51 -14.22
C ALA A 22 -0.24 -4.49 -14.15
N GLY A 23 -1.26 -4.26 -14.97
CA GLY A 23 -2.48 -5.07 -15.01
C GLY A 23 -3.52 -4.75 -13.93
N ILE A 24 -3.19 -3.89 -12.96
CA ILE A 24 -4.16 -3.45 -11.94
C ILE A 24 -4.91 -2.22 -12.47
N GLU A 25 -6.20 -2.38 -12.75
CA GLU A 25 -7.06 -1.26 -13.12
C GLU A 25 -7.50 -0.44 -11.89
N PHE A 26 -6.55 0.16 -11.16
CA PHE A 26 -6.80 0.85 -9.88
C PHE A 26 -7.85 1.98 -9.98
N TRP A 27 -8.08 2.53 -11.17
CA TRP A 27 -9.06 3.59 -11.43
C TRP A 27 -10.53 3.12 -11.45
N SER A 28 -10.80 1.81 -11.45
CA SER A 28 -12.14 1.25 -11.60
C SER A 28 -12.49 0.30 -10.45
N ASN A 29 -13.65 0.46 -9.83
CA ASN A 29 -14.21 -0.44 -8.80
C ASN A 29 -13.18 -1.02 -7.79
N PRO A 30 -12.45 -0.17 -7.04
CA PRO A 30 -11.51 -0.64 -6.03
C PRO A 30 -12.23 -1.24 -4.82
N GLU A 31 -11.57 -2.18 -4.11
CA GLU A 31 -12.09 -2.74 -2.85
C GLU A 31 -12.28 -1.64 -1.79
N ARG A 32 -11.37 -0.68 -1.80
CA ARG A 32 -11.46 0.56 -1.02
C ARG A 32 -10.61 1.65 -1.67
N ALA A 33 -11.09 2.88 -1.62
CA ALA A 33 -10.28 4.05 -1.95
C ALA A 33 -10.64 5.20 -1.01
N GLY A 34 -9.67 6.05 -0.69
CA GLY A 34 -9.88 7.14 0.25
C GLY A 34 -8.60 7.85 0.64
N TRP A 35 -8.76 8.96 1.33
CA TRP A 35 -7.62 9.72 1.84
C TRP A 35 -7.08 9.11 3.13
N LEU A 36 -5.75 9.10 3.24
CA LEU A 36 -5.03 8.85 4.48
C LEU A 36 -3.83 9.78 4.55
N THR A 37 -3.36 10.05 5.76
CA THR A 37 -2.08 10.75 5.97
C THR A 37 -1.00 9.74 6.32
N LYS A 38 0.01 9.60 5.46
CA LYS A 38 1.10 8.62 5.59
C LYS A 38 2.37 9.25 6.12
N GLN A 39 3.09 8.55 7.00
CA GLN A 39 4.45 8.91 7.38
C GLN A 39 5.46 8.53 6.27
N GLY A 40 6.35 9.44 5.90
CA GLY A 40 7.44 9.18 4.97
C GLY A 40 8.44 8.16 5.53
N GLN A 41 9.02 7.32 4.66
CA GLN A 41 9.90 6.22 5.04
C GLN A 41 11.26 6.73 5.55
N HIS A 42 11.96 7.54 4.74
CA HIS A 42 13.27 8.11 5.11
C HIS A 42 13.13 9.38 5.96
N ILE A 43 12.30 10.31 5.50
CA ILE A 43 12.00 11.55 6.22
C ILE A 43 10.61 11.39 6.82
N LYS A 44 10.53 11.30 8.15
CA LYS A 44 9.31 11.02 8.94
C LYS A 44 8.23 12.13 8.91
N THR A 45 8.16 12.88 7.80
CA THR A 45 7.10 13.84 7.47
C THR A 45 5.79 13.12 7.15
N TRP A 46 4.68 13.73 7.57
CA TRP A 46 3.33 13.23 7.28
C TRP A 46 2.80 13.86 6.00
N ARG A 47 2.28 13.04 5.08
CA ARG A 47 1.80 13.49 3.77
C ARG A 47 0.45 12.87 3.45
N ARG A 48 -0.51 13.72 3.08
CA ARG A 48 -1.84 13.29 2.63
C ARG A 48 -1.74 12.65 1.25
N ARG A 49 -2.30 11.46 1.09
CA ARG A 49 -2.24 10.66 -0.13
C ARG A 49 -3.57 9.96 -0.35
N TRP A 50 -3.95 9.79 -1.61
CA TRP A 50 -5.13 9.01 -1.97
C TRP A 50 -4.72 7.54 -2.08
N PHE A 51 -5.24 6.71 -1.20
CA PHE A 51 -4.97 5.27 -1.20
C PHE A 51 -6.03 4.52 -1.99
N VAL A 52 -5.60 3.44 -2.64
CA VAL A 52 -6.44 2.49 -3.37
C VAL A 52 -6.01 1.09 -2.98
N LEU A 53 -6.95 0.28 -2.49
CA LEU A 53 -6.80 -1.15 -2.29
C LEU A 53 -7.53 -1.86 -3.44
N LYS A 54 -6.79 -2.65 -4.22
CA LYS A 54 -7.35 -3.44 -5.32
C LYS A 54 -6.46 -4.64 -5.66
N GLN A 55 -7.08 -5.81 -5.84
CA GLN A 55 -6.41 -7.03 -6.31
C GLN A 55 -5.17 -7.38 -5.47
N GLY A 56 -5.31 -7.30 -4.13
CA GLY A 56 -4.23 -7.64 -3.21
C GLY A 56 -3.07 -6.63 -3.19
N LYS A 57 -3.28 -5.43 -3.71
CA LYS A 57 -2.26 -4.37 -3.76
C LYS A 57 -2.82 -3.10 -3.14
N LEU A 58 -2.03 -2.51 -2.25
CA LEU A 58 -2.28 -1.20 -1.66
C LEU A 58 -1.40 -0.17 -2.37
N LEU A 59 -2.02 0.70 -3.15
CA LEU A 59 -1.37 1.76 -3.92
C LEU A 59 -1.71 3.11 -3.28
N TRP A 60 -0.83 4.10 -3.42
CA TRP A 60 -1.16 5.47 -3.05
C TRP A 60 -0.69 6.49 -4.09
N PHE A 61 -1.49 7.53 -4.28
CA PHE A 61 -1.31 8.55 -5.28
C PHE A 61 -1.16 9.93 -4.64
N GLU A 62 -0.70 10.90 -5.43
CA GLU A 62 -0.63 12.29 -4.97
C GLU A 62 -2.02 12.80 -4.58
N ASP A 63 -3.03 12.44 -5.36
CA ASP A 63 -4.43 12.82 -5.17
C ASP A 63 -5.40 11.81 -5.82
N ASN A 64 -6.71 12.07 -5.67
CA ASN A 64 -7.74 11.23 -6.28
C ASN A 64 -7.78 11.34 -7.81
N LEU A 65 -7.43 12.51 -8.38
CA LEU A 65 -7.44 12.73 -9.83
C LEU A 65 -6.40 11.85 -10.53
N SER A 66 -5.21 11.73 -9.96
CA SER A 66 -4.18 10.83 -10.45
C SER A 66 -4.56 9.36 -10.29
N ALA A 67 -5.29 8.99 -9.23
CA ALA A 67 -5.79 7.63 -9.04
C ALA A 67 -6.95 7.26 -9.98
N SER A 68 -7.77 8.23 -10.41
CA SER A 68 -8.90 7.99 -11.31
C SER A 68 -8.52 7.92 -12.80
N ARG A 69 -7.24 8.07 -13.13
CA ARG A 69 -6.73 8.05 -14.50
C ARG A 69 -6.07 6.71 -14.82
N HIS A 70 -6.30 6.21 -16.03
CA HIS A 70 -5.64 5.01 -16.54
C HIS A 70 -4.11 5.17 -16.66
N ASP A 71 -3.63 6.40 -16.87
CA ASP A 71 -2.20 6.75 -16.92
C ASP A 71 -1.69 7.32 -15.58
N GLY A 72 -2.43 7.10 -14.49
CA GLY A 72 -2.02 7.45 -13.14
C GLY A 72 -0.76 6.71 -12.72
N ILE A 73 0.20 7.43 -12.11
CA ILE A 73 1.41 6.82 -11.56
C ILE A 73 1.31 6.81 -10.04
N PRO A 74 1.25 5.64 -9.39
CA PRO A 74 1.27 5.55 -7.94
C PRO A 74 2.61 6.08 -7.41
N ARG A 75 2.59 6.65 -6.21
CA ARG A 75 3.77 7.07 -5.44
C ARG A 75 4.37 5.93 -4.62
N GLY A 76 3.77 4.75 -4.69
CA GLY A 76 4.27 3.51 -4.13
C GLY A 76 3.17 2.45 -4.07
N VAL A 77 3.61 1.21 -3.92
CA VAL A 77 2.79 0.01 -3.99
C VAL A 77 3.27 -0.94 -2.92
N VAL A 78 2.34 -1.55 -2.19
CA VAL A 78 2.63 -2.64 -1.26
C VAL A 78 1.71 -3.82 -1.61
N PRO A 79 2.26 -5.00 -1.97
CA PRO A 79 1.48 -6.23 -2.02
C PRO A 79 1.01 -6.57 -0.60
N VAL A 80 -0.31 -6.70 -0.40
CA VAL A 80 -0.84 -6.99 0.94
C VAL A 80 -0.42 -8.38 1.43
N ALA A 81 -0.04 -9.29 0.53
CA ALA A 81 0.55 -10.57 0.89
C ALA A 81 1.87 -10.46 1.68
N LYS A 82 2.58 -9.31 1.61
CA LYS A 82 3.76 -9.03 2.45
C LYS A 82 3.39 -8.46 3.82
N CYS A 83 2.14 -8.04 4.03
CA CYS A 83 1.69 -7.47 5.29
C CYS A 83 1.46 -8.57 6.31
N LEU A 84 2.19 -8.51 7.42
CA LEU A 84 2.07 -9.45 8.54
C LEU A 84 0.91 -9.09 9.46
N THR A 85 0.76 -7.80 9.77
CA THR A 85 -0.30 -7.29 10.64
C THR A 85 -0.78 -5.91 10.21
N VAL A 86 -2.04 -5.61 10.50
CA VAL A 86 -2.64 -4.27 10.39
C VAL A 86 -3.38 -4.00 11.70
N LYS A 87 -2.99 -2.96 12.44
CA LYS A 87 -3.53 -2.68 13.78
C LYS A 87 -3.42 -1.20 14.15
N GLY A 88 -4.13 -0.79 15.19
CA GLY A 88 -3.98 0.53 15.80
C GLY A 88 -2.54 0.82 16.23
N ALA A 89 -2.13 2.08 16.14
CA ALA A 89 -0.79 2.56 16.45
C ALA A 89 -0.82 3.84 17.32
N GLU A 90 -1.95 4.11 17.96
CA GLU A 90 -2.20 5.33 18.74
C GLU A 90 -1.24 5.46 19.90
N ASP A 91 -1.03 4.36 20.65
CA ASP A 91 -0.13 4.32 21.80
C ASP A 91 1.34 4.45 21.39
N VAL A 92 1.69 3.90 20.22
CA VAL A 92 3.06 3.92 19.69
C VAL A 92 3.42 5.31 19.17
N LEU A 93 2.50 5.96 18.46
CA LEU A 93 2.75 7.24 17.80
C LEU A 93 2.31 8.45 18.62
N GLN A 94 1.55 8.24 19.70
CA GLN A 94 0.87 9.30 20.45
C GLN A 94 0.01 10.18 19.51
N LYS A 95 -0.68 9.53 18.58
CA LYS A 95 -1.56 10.17 17.58
C LYS A 95 -2.90 9.44 17.52
N PRO A 96 -4.03 10.12 17.75
CA PRO A 96 -5.33 9.49 17.58
C PRO A 96 -5.54 9.12 16.11
N LEU A 97 -6.40 8.12 15.87
CA LEU A 97 -6.76 7.64 14.53
C LEU A 97 -5.59 7.02 13.75
N ALA A 98 -4.47 6.71 14.43
CA ALA A 98 -3.29 6.12 13.84
C ALA A 98 -3.39 4.60 13.76
N PHE A 99 -2.89 4.05 12.66
CA PHE A 99 -2.74 2.61 12.50
C PHE A 99 -1.46 2.30 11.71
N GLU A 100 -0.98 1.07 11.83
CA GLU A 100 0.23 0.59 11.18
C GLU A 100 -0.02 -0.63 10.31
N LEU A 101 0.79 -0.77 9.25
CA LEU A 101 0.98 -2.01 8.52
C LEU A 101 2.40 -2.49 8.75
N SER A 102 2.56 -3.67 9.33
CA SER A 102 3.87 -4.34 9.44
C SER A 102 4.12 -5.14 8.16
N ILE A 103 5.22 -4.85 7.45
CA ILE A 103 5.48 -5.36 6.10
C ILE A 103 6.75 -6.21 6.13
N GLY A 104 6.62 -7.53 6.24
CA GLY A 104 7.75 -8.47 6.29
C GLY A 104 8.91 -7.99 7.20
N ASN A 105 10.10 -7.85 6.62
CA ASN A 105 11.31 -7.36 7.28
C ASN A 105 11.57 -5.86 7.08
N GLU A 106 10.58 -5.10 6.61
CA GLU A 106 10.67 -3.67 6.36
C GLU A 106 10.15 -2.86 7.58
N GLU A 107 10.48 -1.56 7.63
CA GLU A 107 9.89 -0.67 8.64
C GLU A 107 8.36 -0.58 8.49
N PRO A 108 7.60 -0.56 9.59
CA PRO A 108 6.16 -0.42 9.53
C PRO A 108 5.71 0.85 8.80
N MET A 109 4.65 0.72 8.01
CA MET A 109 3.98 1.88 7.41
C MET A 109 2.95 2.44 8.38
N TYR A 110 3.18 3.67 8.84
CA TYR A 110 2.23 4.39 9.68
C TYR A 110 1.28 5.29 8.87
N LEU A 111 0.00 5.23 9.23
CA LEU A 111 -1.11 5.92 8.57
C LEU A 111 -2.03 6.57 9.61
N LEU A 112 -2.67 7.67 9.23
CA LEU A 112 -3.72 8.35 9.98
C LEU A 112 -4.97 8.45 9.10
N ALA A 113 -6.13 8.08 9.65
CA ALA A 113 -7.43 8.33 9.05
C ALA A 113 -8.02 9.68 9.50
N ASP A 114 -9.01 10.20 8.78
CA ASP A 114 -9.67 11.45 9.15
C ASP A 114 -10.77 11.20 10.22
N THR A 115 -11.24 9.95 10.36
CA THR A 115 -12.20 9.53 11.40
C THR A 115 -11.91 8.12 11.96
N GLU A 116 -12.47 7.81 13.13
CA GLU A 116 -12.38 6.47 13.75
C GLU A 116 -13.01 5.38 12.87
N LYS A 117 -14.18 5.68 12.30
CA LYS A 117 -14.86 4.79 11.36
C LYS A 117 -13.98 4.48 10.15
N GLU A 118 -13.37 5.49 9.53
CA GLU A 118 -12.47 5.27 8.40
C GLU A 118 -11.25 4.44 8.78
N LYS A 119 -10.67 4.66 9.96
CA LYS A 119 -9.55 3.86 10.48
C LYS A 119 -9.95 2.39 10.56
N GLU A 120 -11.04 2.08 11.27
CA GLU A 120 -11.54 0.71 11.43
C GLU A 120 -11.81 0.06 10.07
N GLU A 121 -12.48 0.78 9.18
CA GLU A 121 -12.80 0.25 7.87
C GLU A 121 -11.57 0.02 6.98
N TRP A 122 -10.53 0.86 7.09
CA TRP A 122 -9.24 0.63 6.42
C TRP A 122 -8.53 -0.60 6.97
N ILE A 123 -8.42 -0.73 8.31
CA ILE A 123 -7.85 -1.91 8.97
C ILE A 123 -8.59 -3.18 8.50
N ASN A 124 -9.92 -3.16 8.53
CA ASN A 124 -10.76 -4.30 8.14
C ASN A 124 -10.64 -4.64 6.65
N SER A 125 -10.57 -3.64 5.76
CA SER A 125 -10.47 -3.88 4.32
C SER A 125 -9.11 -4.45 3.95
N ILE A 126 -8.02 -3.88 4.50
CA ILE A 126 -6.67 -4.39 4.26
C ILE A 126 -6.54 -5.79 4.89
N GLY A 127 -6.98 -5.98 6.13
CA GLY A 127 -6.94 -7.29 6.80
C GLY A 127 -7.65 -8.40 6.02
N ARG A 128 -8.85 -8.12 5.48
CA ARG A 128 -9.56 -9.06 4.58
C ARG A 128 -8.76 -9.37 3.32
N SER A 129 -8.17 -8.34 2.70
CA SER A 129 -7.35 -8.50 1.50
C SER A 129 -6.07 -9.30 1.78
N VAL A 130 -5.43 -9.13 2.94
CA VAL A 130 -4.29 -9.95 3.40
C VAL A 130 -4.68 -11.42 3.48
N VAL A 131 -5.80 -11.74 4.15
CA VAL A 131 -6.27 -13.13 4.28
C VAL A 131 -6.61 -13.76 2.93
N GLN A 132 -7.19 -12.98 2.01
CA GLN A 132 -7.55 -13.45 0.67
C GLN A 132 -6.31 -13.77 -0.18
N HIS A 133 -5.21 -13.02 -0.02
CA HIS A 133 -4.03 -13.12 -0.88
C HIS A 133 -2.82 -13.80 -0.23
N SER A 134 -2.90 -14.18 1.06
CA SER A 134 -1.81 -14.87 1.77
C SER A 134 -1.60 -16.32 1.35
N LYS A 135 -2.62 -16.97 0.77
CA LYS A 135 -2.58 -18.39 0.37
C LYS A 135 -1.89 -18.64 -0.98
N SER A 136 -1.70 -17.61 -1.80
CA SER A 136 -1.14 -17.75 -3.15
C SER A 136 0.39 -17.82 -3.19
N VAL A 137 1.07 -17.62 -2.06
CA VAL A 137 2.55 -17.54 -2.00
C VAL A 137 3.18 -18.89 -1.62
N THR A 138 2.47 -19.78 -0.93
CA THR A 138 3.02 -21.06 -0.44
C THR A 138 3.02 -22.19 -1.47
N ASP A 139 2.42 -22.00 -2.64
CA ASP A 139 2.36 -23.03 -3.69
C ASP A 139 3.64 -23.10 -4.55
N SER A 140 4.56 -22.14 -4.38
CA SER A 140 5.82 -22.07 -5.13
C SER A 140 7.01 -22.79 -4.45
N GLU A 141 6.82 -23.34 -3.24
CA GLU A 141 7.89 -23.98 -2.46
C GLU A 141 7.64 -25.48 -2.20
N VAL A 142 7.08 -26.21 -3.16
CA VAL A 142 7.20 -27.68 -3.14
C VAL A 142 8.65 -28.03 -3.49
N VAL A 143 9.51 -28.07 -2.47
CA VAL A 143 10.80 -28.73 -2.57
C VAL A 143 10.55 -30.21 -2.77
N ASP A 144 10.81 -30.70 -3.99
CA ASP A 144 10.91 -32.13 -4.28
C ASP A 144 11.97 -32.72 -3.36
N TYR A 145 11.53 -33.30 -2.24
CA TYR A 145 12.36 -34.15 -1.41
C TYR A 145 12.49 -35.49 -2.15
N ASP A 146 13.33 -35.49 -3.18
CA ASP A 146 13.68 -36.67 -3.95
C ASP A 146 14.22 -37.73 -2.98
N SER A 147 13.37 -38.72 -2.77
CA SER A 147 13.55 -39.83 -1.86
C SER A 147 14.51 -40.82 -2.52
N ARG A 148 15.81 -40.50 -2.50
CA ARG A 148 16.83 -41.46 -2.93
C ARG A 148 16.96 -42.58 -1.90
N ARG A 149 16.26 -43.66 -2.19
CA ARG A 149 16.53 -45.01 -1.69
C ARG A 149 17.37 -45.77 -2.71
#